data_AF-A0A8C4SG99-F1
#
_entry.id   AF-A0A8C4SG99-F1
#
_cell.length_a   1.000
_cell.length_b   1.000
_cell.length_c   1.000
_cell.angle_alpha   90.00
_cell.angle_beta   90.00
_cell.angle_gamma   90.00
#
_symmetry.space_group_name_H-M   'P 1'
#
loop_
_entity.id
_entity.type
_entity.pdbx_description
1 polymer ?
#
loop_
_entity_poly.entity_id
_entity_poly.type
_entity_poly.pdbx_seq_one_letter_code
_entity_poly.pdbx_strand_id
1 'polypeptide(L)'
;MTEVKVDFEAHSLSENDFNGIKKLLQQVFLKANINTSELTDILIQQNHVGSVIRQAEVPEDSDDEDADEGTQCVEQIKEAMLSQCEKNCKENVYEQLNRILSDTSKPVGLVLSERFINVPPQIALPMHKQLQEEIAEAQRTNKPSGKCHYYLLISRTFKKLNKSRVKVRWNTKEEFFHEVAALTFNYSVQEESDSFLGGRWSFDDAPMKPFRTVILIPADKIPQIMDKLKEYLSI
;
A
#
# COMPACT_ATOMS: atom_id res chain seq x y z
N MET A 1 -29.82 -23.78 0.29
CA MET A 1 -28.61 -23.07 0.75
C MET A 1 -28.94 -21.60 0.72
N THR A 2 -28.95 -20.95 1.88
CA THR A 2 -29.19 -19.51 2.00
C THR A 2 -27.89 -18.81 1.62
N GLU A 3 -27.88 -18.01 0.55
CA GLU A 3 -26.74 -17.15 0.22
C GLU A 3 -26.58 -16.12 1.34
N VAL A 4 -25.47 -16.20 2.07
CA VAL A 4 -25.06 -15.13 2.99
C VAL A 4 -24.53 -14.01 2.11
N LYS A 5 -25.36 -12.99 1.87
CA LYS A 5 -24.92 -11.74 1.24
C LYS A 5 -24.12 -10.95 2.28
N VAL A 6 -22.81 -10.91 2.10
CA VAL A 6 -21.94 -10.01 2.87
C VAL A 6 -21.86 -8.70 2.10
N ASP A 7 -22.51 -7.67 2.61
CA ASP A 7 -22.40 -6.31 2.07
C ASP A 7 -21.13 -5.66 2.63
N PHE A 8 -20.31 -5.09 1.75
CA PHE A 8 -19.10 -4.36 2.12
C PHE A 8 -19.38 -2.87 1.97
N GLU A 9 -19.49 -2.16 3.09
CA GLU A 9 -19.69 -0.72 3.12
C GLU A 9 -18.38 0.00 3.43
N ALA A 10 -18.09 1.05 2.66
CA ALA A 10 -16.95 1.92 2.87
C ALA A 10 -17.30 2.98 3.90
N HIS A 11 -16.47 3.10 4.94
CA HIS A 11 -16.61 4.10 5.99
C HIS A 11 -15.39 5.01 6.02
N SER A 12 -15.59 6.29 6.33
CA SER A 12 -14.49 7.21 6.61
C SER A 12 -13.70 6.76 7.84
N LEU A 13 -12.41 7.09 7.86
CA LEU A 13 -11.50 6.75 8.96
C LEU A 13 -11.97 7.37 10.28
N SER A 14 -11.95 6.58 11.35
CA SER A 14 -12.34 7.01 12.69
C SER A 14 -11.44 6.40 13.75
N GLU A 15 -11.49 6.92 14.98
CA GLU A 15 -10.74 6.39 16.12
C GLU A 15 -11.02 4.90 16.38
N ASN A 16 -12.24 4.45 16.07
CA ASN A 16 -12.64 3.03 16.19
C ASN A 16 -11.87 2.11 15.22
N ASP A 17 -11.19 2.65 14.22
CA ASP A 17 -10.41 1.89 13.24
C ASP A 17 -8.93 1.80 13.58
N PHE A 18 -8.48 2.47 14.65
CA PHE A 18 -7.06 2.63 14.98
C PHE A 18 -6.30 1.30 14.97
N ASN A 19 -6.78 0.31 15.72
CA ASN A 19 -6.10 -0.98 15.82
C ASN A 19 -6.09 -1.76 14.50
N GLY A 20 -7.19 -1.72 13.74
CA GLY A 20 -7.28 -2.34 12.42
C GLY A 20 -6.30 -1.73 11.42
N ILE A 21 -6.20 -0.41 11.40
CA ILE A 21 -5.26 0.34 10.55
C ILE A 21 -3.81 0.08 11.00
N LYS A 22 -3.49 0.20 12.30
CA LYS A 22 -2.17 -0.09 12.86
C LYS A 22 -1.70 -1.50 12.47
N LYS A 23 -2.56 -2.51 12.59
CA LYS A 23 -2.28 -3.89 12.16
C LYS A 23 -1.99 -4.00 10.67
N LEU A 24 -2.76 -3.33 9.80
CA LEU A 24 -2.50 -3.32 8.36
C LEU A 24 -1.16 -2.63 8.04
N LEU A 25 -0.85 -1.51 8.70
CA LEU A 25 0.42 -0.79 8.54
C LEU A 25 1.62 -1.63 8.99
N GLN A 26 1.52 -2.32 10.13
CA GLN A 26 2.54 -3.27 10.59
C GLN A 26 2.78 -4.37 9.56
N GLN A 27 1.75 -4.84 8.86
CA GLN A 27 1.97 -5.82 7.79
C GLN A 27 2.62 -5.20 6.54
N VAL A 28 2.35 -3.93 6.23
CA VAL A 28 2.99 -3.22 5.10
C VAL A 28 4.48 -3.03 5.37
N PHE A 29 4.81 -2.51 6.56
CA PHE A 29 6.16 -2.09 6.94
C PHE A 29 6.99 -3.15 7.67
N LEU A 30 6.35 -4.23 8.16
CA LEU A 30 6.99 -5.35 8.87
C LEU A 30 7.95 -4.87 9.97
N LYS A 31 9.25 -5.15 9.83
CA LYS A 31 10.28 -4.80 10.83
C LYS A 31 10.95 -3.46 10.55
N ALA A 32 10.42 -2.66 9.64
CA ALA A 32 10.92 -1.31 9.40
C ALA A 32 10.70 -0.44 10.65
N ASN A 33 11.68 0.39 10.98
CA ASN A 33 11.62 1.31 12.10
C ASN A 33 10.73 2.53 11.77
N ILE A 34 9.42 2.30 11.71
CA ILE A 34 8.40 3.30 11.40
C ILE A 34 7.37 3.27 12.52
N ASN A 35 7.07 4.43 13.10
CA ASN A 35 6.01 4.55 14.09
C ASN A 35 4.63 4.40 13.42
N THR A 36 4.10 3.18 13.44
CA THR A 36 2.80 2.86 12.83
C THR A 36 1.63 3.41 13.64
N SER A 37 1.79 3.64 14.95
CA SER A 37 0.77 4.27 15.79
C SER A 37 0.56 5.72 15.36
N GLU A 38 1.64 6.49 15.28
CA GLU A 38 1.61 7.89 14.82
C GLU A 38 1.07 7.99 13.38
N LEU A 39 1.52 7.11 12.48
CA LEU A 39 1.00 7.08 11.12
C LEU A 39 -0.51 6.80 11.09
N THR A 40 -1.01 5.95 11.99
CA THR A 40 -2.45 5.68 12.14
C THR A 40 -3.20 6.93 12.60
N ASP A 41 -2.67 7.64 13.60
CA ASP A 41 -3.25 8.89 14.07
C ASP A 41 -3.32 9.95 12.96
N ILE A 42 -2.26 10.10 12.17
CA ILE A 42 -2.24 11.01 11.01
C ILE A 42 -3.32 10.64 10.00
N LEU A 43 -3.47 9.35 9.67
CA LEU A 43 -4.50 8.88 8.74
C LEU A 43 -5.91 9.19 9.26
N ILE A 44 -6.17 8.95 10.54
CA ILE A 44 -7.48 9.23 11.17
C ILE A 44 -7.75 10.75 11.23
N GLN A 45 -6.75 11.57 11.51
CA GLN A 45 -6.89 13.03 11.48
C GLN A 45 -7.15 13.56 10.06
N GLN A 46 -6.74 12.82 9.03
CA GLN A 46 -7.00 13.10 7.61
C GLN A 46 -8.24 12.38 7.07
N ASN A 47 -9.26 12.15 7.90
CA ASN A 47 -10.47 11.37 7.56
C ASN A 47 -11.33 11.88 6.39
N HIS A 48 -11.01 13.02 5.77
CA HIS A 48 -11.64 13.49 4.54
C HIS A 48 -11.12 12.79 3.27
N VAL A 49 -10.01 12.06 3.35
CA VAL A 49 -9.47 11.22 2.26
C VAL A 49 -9.05 9.87 2.81
N GLY A 50 -9.62 8.79 2.28
CA GLY A 50 -9.38 7.43 2.73
C GLY A 50 -10.62 6.81 3.35
N SER A 51 -10.78 5.50 3.13
CA SER A 51 -11.89 4.73 3.66
C SER A 51 -11.44 3.34 4.12
N VAL A 52 -12.18 2.78 5.07
CA VAL A 52 -12.04 1.43 5.60
C VAL A 52 -13.30 0.63 5.33
N ILE A 53 -13.16 -0.68 5.24
CA ILE A 53 -14.28 -1.62 5.14
C ILE A 53 -14.24 -2.54 6.34
N ARG A 54 -15.35 -2.60 7.07
CA ARG A 54 -15.51 -3.45 8.25
C ARG A 54 -16.35 -4.67 7.88
N GLN A 55 -15.87 -5.86 8.20
CA GLN A 55 -16.75 -7.00 8.46
C GLN A 55 -17.05 -7.01 9.97
N ALA A 56 -18.22 -7.49 10.37
CA ALA A 56 -18.72 -7.44 11.75
C ALA A 56 -17.65 -7.76 12.82
N GLU A 57 -17.80 -7.12 13.99
CA GLU A 57 -16.87 -7.09 15.14
C GLU A 57 -16.06 -8.40 15.30
N VAL A 58 -14.77 -8.32 15.01
CA VAL A 58 -13.81 -9.37 15.36
C VAL A 58 -13.13 -8.94 16.67
N PRO A 59 -13.12 -9.77 17.72
CA PRO A 59 -12.43 -9.45 18.96
C PRO A 59 -10.94 -9.20 18.69
N GLU A 60 -10.41 -8.11 19.22
CA GLU A 60 -9.02 -7.73 19.01
C GLU A 60 -8.14 -8.25 20.14
N ASP A 61 -7.14 -9.07 19.80
CA ASP A 61 -5.99 -9.30 20.67
C ASP A 61 -5.01 -8.12 20.49
N SER A 62 -4.70 -7.45 21.60
CA SER A 62 -3.80 -6.28 21.70
C SER A 62 -2.41 -6.73 22.18
N ASP A 63 -1.45 -6.82 21.26
CA ASP A 63 -0.02 -6.88 21.59
C ASP A 63 0.56 -5.49 21.30
N ASP A 64 0.57 -4.62 22.33
CA ASP A 64 1.19 -3.30 22.27
C ASP A 64 2.65 -3.39 22.72
N GLU A 65 3.57 -3.40 21.76
CA GLU A 65 4.94 -2.93 21.96
C GLU A 65 5.05 -1.55 21.32
N ASP A 66 4.87 -0.50 22.12
CA ASP A 66 5.01 0.89 21.67
C ASP A 66 6.49 1.32 21.67
N ALA A 67 6.89 2.00 20.60
CA ALA A 67 8.15 2.74 20.52
C ALA A 67 7.87 4.22 20.14
N ASP A 68 7.95 5.05 21.18
CA ASP A 68 8.36 6.45 21.28
C ASP A 68 7.64 7.58 20.50
N GLU A 69 7.43 8.67 21.23
CA GLU A 69 6.76 9.91 20.82
C GLU A 69 7.67 10.80 19.98
N GLY A 70 7.30 11.03 18.72
CA GLY A 70 7.93 12.06 17.89
C GLY A 70 7.25 12.14 16.53
N THR A 71 7.01 13.36 16.02
CA THR A 71 6.36 13.61 14.72
C THR A 71 7.27 13.23 13.54
N GLN A 72 7.67 11.96 13.46
CA GLN A 72 8.78 11.50 12.61
C GLN A 72 8.39 10.40 11.63
N CYS A 73 7.20 9.81 11.71
CA CYS A 73 6.85 8.65 10.86
C CYS A 73 6.98 8.93 9.35
N VAL A 74 6.67 10.14 8.88
CA VAL A 74 6.81 10.52 7.45
C VAL A 74 8.27 10.54 7.01
N GLU A 75 9.16 11.10 7.84
CA GLU A 75 10.60 11.10 7.57
C GLU A 75 11.17 9.68 7.69
N GLN A 76 10.72 8.89 8.67
CA GLN A 76 11.10 7.47 8.80
C GLN A 76 10.72 6.66 7.55
N ILE A 77 9.52 6.88 6.99
CA ILE A 77 9.11 6.24 5.73
C ILE A 77 10.04 6.68 4.60
N LYS A 78 10.33 7.97 4.48
CA LYS A 78 11.21 8.50 3.44
C LYS A 78 12.61 7.88 3.54
N GLU A 79 13.21 7.88 4.73
CA GLU A 79 14.51 7.29 5.02
C GLU A 79 14.51 5.77 4.74
N ALA A 80 13.47 5.05 5.16
CA ALA A 80 13.32 3.62 4.89
C ALA A 80 13.28 3.33 3.40
N MET A 81 12.50 4.09 2.62
CA MET A 81 12.42 3.91 1.17
C MET A 81 13.74 4.22 0.47
N LEU A 82 14.44 5.29 0.89
CA LEU A 82 15.76 5.63 0.34
C LEU A 82 16.80 4.57 0.68
N SER A 83 16.84 4.09 1.93
CA SER A 83 17.76 3.03 2.36
C SER A 83 17.51 1.72 1.58
N GLN A 84 16.25 1.35 1.39
CA GLN A 84 15.91 0.17 0.59
C GLN A 84 16.26 0.37 -0.88
N CYS A 85 16.06 1.57 -1.43
CA CYS A 85 16.44 1.86 -2.81
C CYS A 85 17.96 1.78 -3.01
N GLU A 86 18.75 2.37 -2.11
CA GLU A 86 20.22 2.33 -2.15
C GLU A 86 20.76 0.89 -2.11
N LYS A 87 20.21 0.06 -1.22
CA LYS A 87 20.64 -1.35 -1.06
C LYS A 87 20.25 -2.25 -2.23
N ASN A 88 19.13 -1.98 -2.89
CA ASN A 88 18.52 -2.91 -3.86
C ASN A 88 18.58 -2.43 -5.32
N CYS A 89 19.01 -1.19 -5.58
CA CYS A 89 18.95 -0.57 -6.90
C CYS A 89 20.31 -0.04 -7.36
N LYS A 90 20.34 0.43 -8.61
CA LYS A 90 21.47 1.19 -9.17
C LYS A 90 21.43 2.63 -8.65
N GLU A 91 22.60 3.26 -8.61
CA GLU A 91 22.81 4.64 -8.16
C GLU A 91 21.86 5.64 -8.85
N ASN A 92 21.64 5.50 -10.17
CA ASN A 92 20.74 6.39 -10.91
C ASN A 92 19.27 6.33 -10.44
N VAL A 93 18.79 5.16 -9.99
CA VAL A 93 17.42 5.00 -9.46
C VAL A 93 17.32 5.65 -8.08
N TYR A 94 18.36 5.48 -7.25
CA TYR A 94 18.45 6.13 -5.94
C TYR A 94 18.48 7.65 -6.07
N GLU A 95 19.34 8.20 -6.93
CA GLU A 95 19.43 9.64 -7.18
C GLU A 95 18.10 10.21 -7.65
N GLN A 96 17.41 9.50 -8.56
CA GLN A 96 16.10 9.91 -9.04
C GLN A 96 15.06 9.91 -7.92
N LEU A 97 14.99 8.86 -7.10
CA LEU A 97 14.06 8.78 -5.98
C LEU A 97 14.34 9.88 -4.95
N ASN A 98 15.61 10.07 -4.57
CA ASN A 98 16.02 11.10 -3.61
C ASN A 98 15.68 12.50 -4.10
N ARG A 99 15.89 12.78 -5.40
CA ARG A 99 15.52 14.05 -6.02
C ARG A 99 14.02 14.30 -5.92
N ILE A 100 13.18 13.29 -6.17
CA ILE A 100 11.73 13.45 -6.13
C ILE A 100 11.22 13.63 -4.70
N LEU A 101 11.70 12.83 -3.74
CA LEU A 101 11.27 12.91 -2.34
C LEU A 101 11.79 14.16 -1.61
N SER A 102 12.79 14.85 -2.16
CA SER A 102 13.34 16.09 -1.61
C SER A 102 12.78 17.35 -2.27
N ASP A 103 12.04 17.23 -3.38
CA ASP A 103 11.43 18.35 -4.09
C ASP A 103 10.12 18.78 -3.42
N THR A 104 10.18 19.78 -2.55
CA THR A 104 9.01 20.34 -1.85
C THR A 104 8.02 21.04 -2.79
N SER A 105 8.44 21.39 -4.03
CA SER A 105 7.54 21.97 -5.04
C SER A 105 6.65 20.92 -5.72
N LYS A 106 6.98 19.64 -5.58
CA LYS A 106 6.25 18.50 -6.17
C LYS A 106 5.91 17.46 -5.09
N PRO A 107 4.88 17.74 -4.27
CA PRO A 107 4.51 16.87 -3.15
C PRO A 107 4.25 15.42 -3.61
N VAL A 108 4.66 14.48 -2.77
CA VAL A 108 4.45 13.04 -2.98
C VAL A 108 3.43 12.55 -1.96
N GLY A 109 2.33 11.98 -2.45
CA GLY A 109 1.31 11.35 -1.60
C GLY A 109 1.62 9.88 -1.37
N LEU A 110 1.57 9.42 -0.13
CA LEU A 110 1.63 7.99 0.17
C LEU A 110 0.24 7.39 -0.04
N VAL A 111 0.14 6.34 -0.85
CA VAL A 111 -1.11 5.60 -1.07
C VAL A 111 -0.97 4.21 -0.46
N LEU A 112 -1.80 3.97 0.56
CA LEU A 112 -1.89 2.70 1.26
C LEU A 112 -3.14 1.97 0.79
N SER A 113 -2.97 0.75 0.28
CA SER A 113 -4.07 -0.10 -0.16
C SER A 113 -3.76 -1.53 0.30
N GLU A 114 -4.13 -1.82 1.54
CA GLU A 114 -3.89 -3.13 2.16
C GLU A 114 -5.20 -3.76 2.60
N ARG A 115 -5.23 -5.10 2.68
CA ARG A 115 -6.38 -5.85 3.18
C ARG A 115 -5.93 -7.07 3.96
N PHE A 116 -6.79 -7.52 4.87
CA PHE A 116 -6.63 -8.84 5.45
C PHE A 116 -6.85 -9.94 4.39
N ILE A 117 -6.24 -11.10 4.61
CA ILE A 117 -6.22 -12.21 3.63
C ILE A 117 -7.63 -12.73 3.32
N ASN A 118 -8.53 -12.69 4.30
CA ASN A 118 -9.93 -13.09 4.23
C ASN A 118 -10.83 -12.10 3.46
N VAL A 119 -10.38 -10.88 3.20
CA VAL A 119 -11.15 -9.88 2.44
C VAL A 119 -11.02 -10.17 0.93
N PRO A 120 -12.11 -10.30 0.16
CA PRO A 120 -12.02 -10.61 -1.28
C PRO A 120 -11.28 -9.54 -2.10
N PRO A 121 -10.49 -9.91 -3.12
CA PRO A 121 -9.75 -8.96 -3.95
C PRO A 121 -10.65 -8.03 -4.80
N GLN A 122 -11.90 -8.41 -5.06
CA GLN A 122 -12.86 -7.66 -5.89
C GLN A 122 -13.20 -6.27 -5.30
N ILE A 123 -13.05 -6.10 -4.00
CA ILE A 123 -13.31 -4.85 -3.27
C ILE A 123 -12.31 -3.75 -3.62
N ALA A 124 -11.14 -4.12 -4.15
CA ALA A 124 -10.05 -3.19 -4.42
C ALA A 124 -10.41 -2.09 -5.43
N LEU A 125 -11.22 -2.39 -6.46
CA LEU A 125 -11.64 -1.38 -7.45
C LEU A 125 -12.62 -0.38 -6.84
N PRO A 126 -13.75 -0.80 -6.22
CA PRO A 126 -14.64 0.11 -5.52
C PRO A 126 -13.89 1.04 -4.57
N MET A 127 -12.90 0.52 -3.83
CA MET A 127 -12.07 1.31 -2.92
C MET A 127 -11.22 2.36 -3.62
N HIS A 128 -10.58 2.02 -4.75
CA HIS A 128 -9.83 3.03 -5.52
C HIS A 128 -10.73 4.10 -6.13
N LYS A 129 -11.93 3.71 -6.59
CA LYS A 129 -12.91 4.66 -7.11
C LYS A 129 -13.34 5.64 -6.01
N GLN A 130 -13.68 5.10 -4.84
CA GLN A 130 -14.05 5.88 -3.66
C GLN A 130 -12.94 6.87 -3.27
N LEU A 131 -11.69 6.41 -3.18
CA LEU A 131 -10.55 7.26 -2.84
C LEU A 131 -10.39 8.44 -3.82
N GLN A 132 -10.62 8.23 -5.12
CA GLN A 132 -10.55 9.31 -6.10
C GLN A 132 -11.67 10.34 -5.93
N GLU A 133 -12.88 9.87 -5.66
CA GLU A 133 -14.03 10.74 -5.38
C GLU A 133 -13.77 11.58 -4.13
N GLU A 134 -13.23 10.97 -3.07
CA GLU A 134 -12.83 11.66 -1.84
C GLU A 134 -11.72 12.69 -2.08
N ILE A 135 -10.67 12.35 -2.83
CA ILE A 135 -9.61 13.30 -3.21
C ILE A 135 -10.20 14.47 -4.00
N ALA A 136 -11.04 14.20 -5.00
CA ALA A 136 -11.66 15.24 -5.82
C ALA A 136 -12.59 16.15 -4.99
N GLU A 137 -13.38 15.57 -4.09
CA GLU A 137 -14.27 16.28 -3.20
C GLU A 137 -13.50 17.15 -2.20
N ALA A 138 -12.43 16.61 -1.63
CA ALA A 138 -11.57 17.35 -0.71
C ALA A 138 -10.85 18.51 -1.42
N GLN A 139 -10.45 18.34 -2.68
CA GLN A 139 -9.90 19.43 -3.51
C GLN A 139 -10.96 20.50 -3.80
N ARG A 140 -12.19 20.08 -4.12
CA ARG A 140 -13.32 20.99 -4.39
C ARG A 140 -13.73 21.80 -3.15
N THR A 141 -13.62 21.22 -1.97
CA THR A 141 -14.02 21.83 -0.69
C THR A 141 -12.87 22.53 0.04
N ASN A 142 -11.69 22.67 -0.59
CA ASN A 142 -10.48 23.24 0.02
C ASN A 142 -10.05 22.53 1.31
N LYS A 143 -10.42 21.26 1.48
CA LYS A 143 -9.89 20.42 2.56
C LYS A 143 -8.44 20.03 2.25
N PRO A 144 -7.61 19.71 3.27
CA PRO A 144 -6.21 19.32 3.10
C PRO A 144 -6.02 18.04 2.25
N SER A 145 -6.09 18.15 0.94
CA SER A 145 -6.07 17.01 -0.01
C SER A 145 -4.87 17.06 -0.93
N GLY A 146 -3.77 17.61 -0.39
CA GLY A 146 -2.57 18.09 -1.07
C GLY A 146 -2.46 17.66 -2.52
N LYS A 147 -2.46 18.61 -3.46
CA LYS A 147 -2.23 18.33 -4.88
C LYS A 147 -0.87 17.64 -5.05
N CYS A 148 -0.91 16.32 -5.06
CA CYS A 148 0.27 15.49 -5.20
C CYS A 148 0.70 15.51 -6.66
N HIS A 149 2.00 15.66 -6.90
CA HIS A 149 2.58 15.49 -8.22
C HIS A 149 2.88 14.01 -8.49
N TYR A 150 3.20 13.27 -7.42
CA TYR A 150 3.43 11.83 -7.47
C TYR A 150 2.67 11.12 -6.36
N TYR A 151 2.34 9.86 -6.61
CA TYR A 151 1.88 8.92 -5.60
C TYR A 151 2.92 7.81 -5.41
N LEU A 152 3.25 7.52 -4.16
CA LEU A 152 4.11 6.42 -3.75
C LEU A 152 3.23 5.29 -3.24
N LEU A 153 3.33 4.12 -3.87
CA LEU A 153 2.64 2.90 -3.47
C LEU A 153 3.64 1.87 -2.99
N ILE A 154 3.28 1.16 -1.92
CA ILE A 154 4.01 -0.02 -1.45
C ILE A 154 3.08 -1.23 -1.62
N SER A 155 3.49 -2.18 -2.45
CA SER A 155 2.68 -3.35 -2.81
C SER A 155 3.40 -4.65 -2.45
N ARG A 156 2.62 -5.70 -2.14
CA ARG A 156 3.16 -7.04 -1.87
C ARG A 156 3.31 -7.79 -3.18
N THR A 157 4.54 -8.13 -3.53
CA THR A 157 4.82 -8.92 -4.73
C THR A 157 5.55 -10.21 -4.39
N PHE A 158 5.43 -11.19 -5.28
CA PHE A 158 6.09 -12.48 -5.13
C PHE A 158 7.03 -12.71 -6.31
N LYS A 159 8.26 -13.12 -6.04
CA LYS A 159 9.19 -13.52 -7.09
C LYS A 159 9.27 -15.04 -7.14
N LYS A 160 8.98 -15.62 -8.31
CA LYS A 160 9.22 -17.03 -8.58
C LYS A 160 10.61 -17.19 -9.19
N LEU A 161 11.43 -18.05 -8.60
CA LEU A 161 12.74 -18.41 -9.14
C LEU A 161 12.54 -19.56 -10.15
N ASN A 162 12.56 -19.27 -11.45
CA ASN A 162 12.52 -20.31 -12.49
C ASN A 162 13.87 -20.39 -13.19
N LYS A 163 14.64 -21.48 -12.93
CA LYS A 163 15.83 -22.00 -13.67
C LYS A 163 16.56 -21.05 -14.65
N SER A 164 16.87 -19.80 -14.24
CA SER A 164 17.63 -18.71 -14.94
C SER A 164 16.92 -17.35 -15.11
N ARG A 165 15.60 -17.23 -14.88
CA ARG A 165 14.87 -15.95 -14.97
C ARG A 165 14.06 -15.67 -13.71
N VAL A 166 14.26 -14.49 -13.13
CA VAL A 166 13.46 -13.96 -12.02
C VAL A 166 12.23 -13.29 -12.63
N LYS A 167 11.04 -13.89 -12.47
CA LYS A 167 9.77 -13.26 -12.87
C LYS A 167 9.07 -12.74 -11.63
N VAL A 168 8.83 -11.44 -11.58
CA VAL A 168 7.96 -10.82 -10.56
C VAL A 168 6.53 -11.15 -10.93
N ARG A 169 5.79 -11.75 -10.00
CA ARG A 169 4.35 -11.93 -10.10
C ARG A 169 3.70 -10.76 -9.38
N TRP A 170 3.13 -9.87 -10.18
CA TRP A 170 2.25 -8.80 -9.73
C TRP A 170 0.86 -9.38 -9.48
N ASN A 171 0.13 -8.80 -8.54
CA ASN A 171 -1.32 -8.98 -8.57
C ASN A 171 -1.86 -8.30 -9.83
N THR A 172 -2.94 -8.82 -10.44
CA THR A 172 -3.48 -8.26 -11.71
C THR A 172 -3.77 -6.76 -11.61
N LYS A 173 -4.15 -6.30 -10.41
CA LYS A 173 -4.31 -4.88 -10.10
C LYS A 173 -3.00 -4.10 -10.20
N GLU A 174 -1.93 -4.60 -9.59
CA GLU A 174 -0.63 -3.91 -9.47
C GLU A 174 0.13 -3.81 -10.80
N GLU A 175 -0.17 -4.70 -11.75
CA GLU A 175 0.39 -4.68 -13.10
C GLU A 175 0.08 -3.34 -13.81
N PHE A 176 -1.14 -2.84 -13.70
CA PHE A 176 -1.52 -1.56 -14.31
C PHE A 176 -0.79 -0.37 -13.70
N PHE A 177 -0.50 -0.41 -12.39
CA PHE A 177 0.28 0.62 -11.72
C PHE A 177 1.75 0.58 -12.16
N HIS A 178 2.31 -0.62 -12.30
CA HIS A 178 3.69 -0.82 -12.76
C HIS A 178 3.91 -0.31 -14.20
N GLU A 179 2.96 -0.51 -15.11
CA GLU A 179 3.09 -0.11 -16.53
C GLU A 179 3.26 1.40 -16.73
N VAL A 180 2.72 2.23 -15.83
CA VAL A 180 2.76 3.70 -15.94
C VAL A 180 3.67 4.34 -14.89
N ALA A 181 4.40 3.53 -14.14
CA ALA A 181 5.28 4.01 -13.08
C ALA A 181 6.45 4.82 -13.65
N ALA A 182 6.75 5.95 -13.01
CA ALA A 182 7.95 6.73 -13.30
C ALA A 182 9.21 6.08 -12.74
N LEU A 183 9.06 5.37 -11.62
CA LEU A 183 10.13 4.65 -10.94
C LEU A 183 9.54 3.43 -10.23
N THR A 184 10.24 2.31 -10.26
CA THR A 184 9.86 1.11 -9.52
C THR A 184 11.09 0.35 -9.05
N PHE A 185 11.05 -0.11 -7.81
CA PHE A 185 12.03 -1.06 -7.31
C PHE A 185 11.42 -2.06 -6.33
N ASN A 186 12.18 -3.12 -6.06
CA ASN A 186 11.73 -4.22 -5.23
C ASN A 186 12.79 -4.56 -4.19
N TYR A 187 12.39 -4.78 -2.94
CA TYR A 187 13.27 -5.28 -1.89
C TYR A 187 12.67 -6.55 -1.24
N SER A 188 13.54 -7.47 -0.86
CA SER A 188 13.15 -8.74 -0.24
C SER A 188 12.75 -8.51 1.21
N VAL A 189 11.65 -9.13 1.64
CA VAL A 189 11.23 -9.12 3.05
C VAL A 189 11.25 -10.53 3.66
N GLN A 190 11.97 -11.47 3.02
CA GLN A 190 11.99 -12.88 3.41
C GLN A 190 12.43 -13.10 4.88
N GLU A 191 13.33 -12.29 5.41
CA GLU A 191 13.83 -12.38 6.79
C GLU A 191 12.91 -11.69 7.81
N GLU A 192 12.00 -10.85 7.31
CA GLU A 192 11.06 -10.07 8.11
C GLU A 192 9.67 -10.70 8.12
N SER A 193 9.32 -11.46 7.09
CA SER A 193 8.07 -12.20 7.00
C SER A 193 8.17 -13.46 7.84
N ASP A 194 7.44 -13.53 8.95
CA ASP A 194 7.17 -14.80 9.60
C ASP A 194 6.51 -15.74 8.58
N SER A 195 7.02 -16.96 8.53
CA SER A 195 6.76 -18.01 7.53
C SER A 195 5.29 -18.45 7.36
N PHE A 196 4.31 -17.69 7.87
CA PHE A 196 2.89 -17.99 7.85
C PHE A 196 2.14 -17.51 6.59
N LEU A 197 2.68 -16.57 5.81
CA LEU A 197 2.03 -16.09 4.58
C LEU A 197 2.53 -16.78 3.29
N GLY A 198 3.57 -17.61 3.41
CA GLY A 198 4.08 -18.44 2.32
C GLY A 198 3.31 -19.75 2.21
N GLY A 199 2.05 -19.68 1.77
CA GLY A 199 1.26 -20.89 1.53
C GLY A 199 2.02 -21.87 0.63
N ARG A 200 2.21 -23.12 1.07
CA ARG A 200 2.54 -24.23 0.19
C ARG A 200 1.24 -24.66 -0.47
N TRP A 201 0.95 -24.13 -1.65
CA TRP A 201 -0.30 -24.44 -2.36
C TRP A 201 -0.22 -25.81 -3.10
N SER A 202 0.98 -26.40 -3.25
CA SER A 202 1.17 -27.77 -3.72
C SER A 202 2.57 -28.32 -3.38
N PHE A 203 2.75 -29.64 -3.43
CA PHE A 203 4.06 -30.31 -3.23
C PHE A 203 5.11 -29.96 -4.31
N ASP A 204 4.68 -29.40 -5.45
CA ASP A 204 5.54 -29.02 -6.59
C ASP A 204 5.83 -27.51 -6.67
N ASP A 205 5.28 -26.69 -5.77
CA ASP A 205 5.49 -25.25 -5.81
C ASP A 205 6.85 -24.86 -5.24
N ALA A 206 7.73 -24.35 -6.13
CA ALA A 206 8.94 -23.67 -5.72
C ALA A 206 8.61 -22.53 -4.73
N PRO A 207 9.34 -22.39 -3.62
CA PRO A 207 9.02 -21.41 -2.58
C PRO A 207 9.02 -20.00 -3.19
N MET A 208 7.87 -19.33 -3.16
CA MET A 208 7.75 -17.94 -3.58
C MET A 208 8.35 -17.05 -2.50
N LYS A 209 9.30 -16.21 -2.89
CA LYS A 209 9.93 -15.26 -1.96
C LYS A 209 9.07 -13.99 -1.87
N PRO A 210 8.74 -13.51 -0.67
CA PRO A 210 7.96 -12.29 -0.51
C PRO A 210 8.85 -11.06 -0.73
N PHE A 211 8.35 -10.12 -1.51
CA PHE A 211 8.96 -8.84 -1.79
C PHE A 211 7.98 -7.72 -1.46
N ARG A 212 8.55 -6.53 -1.24
CA ARG A 212 7.82 -5.28 -1.34
C ARG A 212 8.25 -4.60 -2.62
N THR A 213 7.26 -4.11 -3.36
CA THR A 213 7.50 -3.23 -4.50
C THR A 213 7.13 -1.83 -4.10
N VAL A 214 8.07 -0.91 -4.30
CA VAL A 214 7.83 0.52 -4.24
C VAL A 214 7.59 1.02 -5.67
N ILE A 215 6.43 1.63 -5.89
CA ILE A 215 6.00 2.14 -7.20
C ILE A 215 5.72 3.63 -7.06
N LEU A 216 6.40 4.45 -7.86
CA LEU A 216 6.19 5.89 -7.91
C LEU A 216 5.46 6.25 -9.20
N ILE A 217 4.31 6.92 -9.08
CA ILE A 217 3.39 7.16 -10.20
C ILE A 217 3.10 8.65 -10.32
N PRO A 218 3.28 9.26 -11.51
CA PRO A 218 2.83 10.62 -11.75
C PRO A 218 1.30 10.74 -11.59
N ALA A 219 0.83 11.77 -10.89
CA ALA A 219 -0.59 11.92 -10.58
C ALA A 219 -1.49 12.02 -11.81
N ASP A 220 -0.97 12.55 -12.93
CA ASP A 220 -1.67 12.64 -14.22
C ASP A 220 -1.93 11.27 -14.89
N LYS A 221 -1.24 10.20 -14.44
CA LYS A 221 -1.40 8.84 -14.96
C LYS A 221 -2.46 8.03 -14.20
N ILE A 222 -2.90 8.50 -13.04
CA ILE A 222 -3.89 7.81 -12.21
C ILE A 222 -5.23 7.57 -12.95
N PRO A 223 -5.80 8.52 -13.72
CA PRO A 223 -7.02 8.27 -14.48
C PRO A 223 -6.89 7.12 -15.48
N GLN A 224 -5.76 7.03 -16.19
CA GLN A 224 -5.48 5.97 -17.16
C GLN A 224 -5.47 4.58 -16.51
N ILE A 225 -4.93 4.46 -15.29
CA ILE A 225 -4.93 3.18 -14.54
C ILE A 225 -6.36 2.75 -14.21
N MET A 226 -7.21 3.70 -13.82
CA MET A 226 -8.58 3.39 -13.45
C MET A 226 -9.44 2.94 -14.62
N ASP A 227 -9.23 3.51 -15.80
CA ASP A 227 -9.94 3.08 -16.99
C ASP A 227 -9.57 1.63 -17.33
N LYS A 228 -8.28 1.26 -17.25
CA LYS A 228 -7.83 -0.14 -17.39
C LYS A 228 -8.42 -1.07 -16.32
N LEU A 229 -8.47 -0.63 -15.07
CA LEU A 229 -9.05 -1.43 -13.97
C LEU A 229 -10.56 -1.65 -14.15
N LYS A 230 -11.30 -0.66 -14.66
CA LYS A 230 -12.74 -0.79 -14.96
C LYS A 230 -12.97 -1.76 -16.11
N GLU A 231 -12.20 -1.67 -17.19
CA GLU A 231 -12.28 -2.60 -18.32
C GLU A 231 -12.02 -4.04 -17.87
N TYR A 232 -10.99 -4.25 -17.04
CA TYR A 232 -10.64 -5.57 -16.52
C TYR A 232 -11.75 -6.23 -15.69
N LEU A 233 -12.51 -5.43 -14.92
CA LEU A 233 -13.58 -5.93 -14.04
C LEU A 233 -14.97 -5.96 -14.69
N SER A 234 -15.10 -5.46 -15.92
CA SER A 234 -16.34 -5.52 -16.70
C SER A 234 -16.48 -6.82 -17.51
N ILE A 235 -15.52 -7.75 -17.36
CA ILE A 235 -15.42 -9.07 -18.00
C ILE A 235 -15.67 -10.14 -16.94
#